data_AF-A0A962MIU3-F1
#
_entry.id   AF-A0A962MIU3-F1
#
_cell.length_a   1.000
_cell.length_b   1.000
_cell.length_c   1.000
_cell.angle_alpha   90.00
_cell.angle_beta   90.00
_cell.angle_gamma   90.00
#
_symmetry.space_group_name_H-M   'P 1'
#
loop_
_entity.id
_entity.type
_entity.pdbx_description
1 polymer ?
#
loop_
_entity_poly.entity_id
_entity_poly.type
_entity_poly.pdbx_seq_one_letter_code
_entity_poly.pdbx_strand_id
1 'polypeptide(L)'
;MGNPFANWLIEHQYPNAIEPQATAPEFGATLPGETTPPDNGQGGDMTPVWSNANRHYVKNLGIKKVKFAFFKEVPGLPAQFISQTELIPVPEGTDIVSYVEYTEEPENPSPPPVVLTLPQGSKGVDVSAYQGDFWATHSPDDYDFFIFRCSDWLYTSADYANFDADGVDVQFWHNADIGHASGKPWAMYHFLRKENIPAQVDKVLGIYQKLIERGTPPRTAVFDDGRLFSEIWSDVERTDLTSEMIQQFCEGLGATTGIYTRKSIWNPIVASKPNWWGERPFWIAAYAIPDTGEVPNWPDGPLLPDRVDAISIWQYSTSNNLDKDVVGPYPASAPTPPTPPADTVDILSYMIGTHQQQHTLQYTWSGGGTQTIQIMQSGNEWQYVKGGGQYERLYFDNAWIYRAEDTSESPERFYTHSTNGTLGAAWVKRFMTVGETVYTSKDVQHYLKAGCVPQDGGLVTDALTLTAVYPTYTFESGITLPDVIRLEWQAGEGYLFAKGYGLVGFEFSGGKSYISELALQGRDDLPIVMPGCIDLSGRFYV
;
A
#
# COMPACT_ATOMS: atom_id res chain seq x y z
N MET A 1 -18.52 -39.71 -2.82
CA MET A 1 -17.10 -39.61 -3.21
C MET A 1 -16.76 -38.13 -3.22
N GLY A 2 -15.74 -37.72 -2.45
CA GLY A 2 -15.41 -36.31 -2.26
C GLY A 2 -15.05 -35.59 -3.56
N ASN A 3 -15.24 -34.28 -3.57
CA ASN A 3 -14.91 -33.42 -4.70
C ASN A 3 -13.39 -33.52 -5.00
N PRO A 4 -12.99 -33.98 -6.20
CA PRO A 4 -11.57 -34.14 -6.56
C PRO A 4 -10.78 -32.83 -6.47
N PHE A 5 -11.42 -31.69 -6.71
CA PHE A 5 -10.80 -30.37 -6.65
C PHE A 5 -10.60 -29.88 -5.21
N ALA A 6 -11.55 -30.17 -4.33
CA ALA A 6 -11.41 -29.87 -2.89
C ALA A 6 -10.28 -30.70 -2.27
N ASN A 7 -10.20 -31.99 -2.64
CA ASN A 7 -9.12 -32.85 -2.19
C ASN A 7 -7.75 -32.40 -2.73
N TRP A 8 -7.69 -31.94 -3.99
CA TRP A 8 -6.45 -31.40 -4.58
C TRP A 8 -5.97 -30.14 -3.88
N LEU A 9 -6.87 -29.19 -3.56
CA LEU A 9 -6.56 -27.96 -2.81
C LEU A 9 -6.02 -28.24 -1.40
N ILE A 10 -6.58 -29.25 -0.71
CA ILE A 10 -6.13 -29.67 0.62
C ILE A 10 -4.74 -30.32 0.54
N GLU A 11 -4.53 -31.23 -0.40
CA GLU A 11 -3.26 -31.95 -0.55
C GLU A 11 -2.09 -31.06 -1.02
N HIS A 12 -2.36 -29.99 -1.77
CA HIS A 12 -1.32 -29.20 -2.46
C HIS A 12 -1.14 -27.76 -1.96
N GLN A 13 -2.17 -27.13 -1.38
CA GLN A 13 -2.05 -25.75 -0.88
C GLN A 13 -2.23 -25.61 0.63
N TYR A 14 -2.93 -26.53 1.30
CA TYR A 14 -3.19 -26.45 2.74
C TYR A 14 -3.04 -27.83 3.43
N PRO A 15 -1.84 -28.45 3.39
CA PRO A 15 -1.65 -29.84 3.87
C PRO A 15 -1.88 -30.02 5.39
N ASN A 16 -1.99 -28.92 6.14
CA ASN A 16 -2.25 -28.90 7.57
C ASN A 16 -3.65 -28.37 7.94
N ALA A 17 -4.53 -28.10 6.97
CA ALA A 17 -5.91 -27.76 7.27
C ALA A 17 -6.62 -28.99 7.87
N ILE A 18 -7.20 -28.82 9.06
CA ILE A 18 -8.00 -29.84 9.73
C ILE A 18 -9.14 -30.24 8.78
N GLU A 19 -9.29 -31.54 8.52
CA GLU A 19 -10.33 -32.09 7.65
C GLU A 19 -11.69 -31.41 7.92
N PRO A 20 -12.34 -30.80 6.92
CA PRO A 20 -13.77 -30.58 7.03
C PRO A 20 -14.43 -31.95 6.97
N GLN A 21 -14.83 -32.47 8.12
CA GLN A 21 -15.79 -33.55 8.23
C GLN A 21 -17.04 -33.09 7.48
N ALA A 22 -17.25 -33.63 6.28
CA ALA A 22 -18.44 -33.45 5.48
C ALA A 22 -19.62 -34.22 6.13
N THR A 23 -20.01 -33.81 7.34
CA THR A 23 -21.12 -34.38 8.11
C THR A 23 -21.70 -33.36 9.11
N ALA A 24 -21.80 -32.08 8.74
CA ALA A 24 -22.66 -31.14 9.49
C ALA A 24 -24.07 -31.13 8.87
N PRO A 25 -25.14 -31.52 9.60
CA PRO A 25 -26.53 -31.61 9.11
C PRO A 25 -27.18 -30.30 8.65
N GLU A 26 -26.44 -29.20 8.72
CA GLU A 26 -26.85 -27.85 8.35
C GLU A 26 -26.79 -27.63 6.82
N PHE A 27 -26.11 -28.53 6.10
CA PHE A 27 -26.16 -28.63 4.64
C PHE A 27 -27.35 -29.52 4.21
N GLY A 28 -28.55 -29.03 4.54
CA GLY A 28 -29.84 -29.70 4.36
C GLY A 28 -29.98 -30.51 3.06
N ALA A 29 -30.51 -31.72 3.25
CA ALA A 29 -30.67 -32.80 2.30
C ALA A 29 -31.55 -32.49 1.07
N THR A 30 -31.34 -33.33 0.05
CA THR A 30 -32.17 -33.56 -1.14
C THR A 30 -33.68 -33.67 -0.86
N LEU A 31 -34.50 -33.03 -1.71
CA LEU A 31 -35.81 -33.57 -2.10
C LEU A 31 -36.06 -33.42 -3.62
N PRO A 32 -36.85 -34.34 -4.21
CA PRO A 32 -36.83 -34.67 -5.64
C PRO A 32 -37.77 -33.82 -6.50
N GLY A 33 -37.55 -33.85 -7.82
CA GLY A 33 -38.12 -32.90 -8.78
C GLY A 33 -39.50 -33.21 -9.35
N GLU A 34 -39.98 -32.26 -10.16
CA GLU A 34 -40.95 -32.34 -11.27
C GLU A 34 -40.90 -30.96 -11.98
N THR A 35 -40.22 -30.82 -13.12
CA THR A 35 -40.73 -30.80 -14.52
C THR A 35 -41.61 -29.60 -14.94
N THR A 36 -40.95 -28.64 -15.63
CA THR A 36 -41.30 -28.01 -16.95
C THR A 36 -42.53 -27.08 -17.14
N PRO A 37 -42.57 -26.22 -18.19
CA PRO A 37 -41.54 -25.41 -18.87
C PRO A 37 -42.09 -23.99 -19.30
N PRO A 38 -41.62 -23.29 -20.36
CA PRO A 38 -41.45 -21.83 -20.40
C PRO A 38 -42.65 -21.09 -21.04
N ASP A 39 -42.43 -19.80 -21.38
CA ASP A 39 -43.30 -18.92 -22.19
C ASP A 39 -44.25 -18.05 -21.34
N ASN A 40 -44.49 -16.77 -21.59
CA ASN A 40 -44.42 -15.96 -22.80
C ASN A 40 -44.27 -14.49 -22.41
N GLY A 41 -43.59 -13.70 -23.21
CA GLY A 41 -43.49 -12.26 -22.98
C GLY A 41 -44.86 -11.59 -22.89
N GLN A 42 -45.25 -11.15 -21.69
CA GLN A 42 -46.16 -10.04 -21.43
C GLN A 42 -45.79 -9.38 -20.10
N GLY A 43 -45.68 -8.05 -20.12
CA GLY A 43 -45.38 -7.25 -18.94
C GLY A 43 -46.43 -7.38 -17.85
N GLY A 44 -45.94 -7.35 -16.61
CA GLY A 44 -46.71 -7.23 -15.38
C GLY A 44 -45.76 -6.88 -14.26
N ASP A 45 -46.11 -5.86 -13.48
CA ASP A 45 -45.27 -5.26 -12.45
C ASP A 45 -44.68 -6.27 -11.47
N MET A 46 -43.36 -6.24 -11.29
CA MET A 46 -42.69 -6.94 -10.19
C MET A 46 -42.91 -6.13 -8.92
N THR A 47 -43.81 -6.63 -8.08
CA THR A 47 -43.87 -6.26 -6.66
C THR A 47 -42.62 -6.82 -5.98
N PRO A 48 -41.82 -6.06 -5.21
CA PRO A 48 -40.65 -6.63 -4.54
C PRO A 48 -41.11 -7.49 -3.35
N VAL A 49 -41.04 -8.81 -3.53
CA VAL A 49 -40.98 -9.78 -2.42
C VAL A 49 -39.50 -9.97 -2.08
N TRP A 50 -39.14 -9.63 -0.85
CA TRP A 50 -37.78 -9.78 -0.32
C TRP A 50 -37.47 -11.25 -0.01
N SER A 51 -36.39 -11.81 -0.58
CA SER A 51 -35.78 -13.04 -0.06
C SER A 51 -34.31 -13.18 -0.45
N ASN A 52 -33.48 -13.46 0.57
CA ASN A 52 -32.03 -13.63 0.54
C ASN A 52 -31.55 -14.77 -0.38
N ALA A 53 -30.42 -14.52 -1.07
CA ALA A 53 -29.52 -15.47 -1.74
C ALA A 53 -30.17 -16.64 -2.53
N ASN A 54 -30.41 -16.44 -3.82
CA ASN A 54 -30.69 -17.58 -4.73
C ASN A 54 -29.40 -18.37 -4.99
N ARG A 55 -29.39 -19.67 -4.64
CA ARG A 55 -28.35 -20.61 -5.07
C ARG A 55 -28.52 -20.89 -6.56
N HIS A 56 -27.63 -20.35 -7.39
CA HIS A 56 -27.59 -20.72 -8.81
C HIS A 56 -26.68 -21.94 -9.03
N TYR A 57 -27.22 -22.96 -9.71
CA TYR A 57 -26.47 -24.07 -10.27
C TYR A 57 -26.07 -23.70 -11.70
N VAL A 58 -24.79 -23.48 -11.94
CA VAL A 58 -24.30 -23.10 -13.27
C VAL A 58 -23.53 -24.27 -13.86
N LYS A 59 -24.00 -24.78 -15.00
CA LYS A 59 -23.31 -25.80 -15.81
C LYS A 59 -23.00 -25.26 -17.19
N ASN A 60 -21.89 -25.71 -17.77
CA ASN A 60 -21.56 -25.54 -19.20
C ASN A 60 -21.43 -24.10 -19.73
N LEU A 61 -21.11 -23.11 -18.89
CA LEU A 61 -20.79 -21.75 -19.37
C LEU A 61 -19.32 -21.56 -19.77
N GLY A 62 -18.50 -22.61 -19.73
CA GLY A 62 -17.07 -22.50 -20.05
C GLY A 62 -16.32 -21.58 -19.09
N ILE A 63 -16.77 -21.48 -17.84
CA ILE A 63 -16.17 -20.64 -16.80
C ILE A 63 -14.75 -21.13 -16.54
N LYS A 64 -13.76 -20.30 -16.84
CA LYS A 64 -12.34 -20.62 -16.71
C LYS A 64 -11.71 -20.13 -15.43
N LYS A 65 -12.35 -19.18 -14.75
CA LYS A 65 -11.89 -18.60 -13.48
C LYS A 65 -13.08 -18.15 -12.63
N VAL A 66 -12.94 -18.18 -11.31
CA VAL A 66 -13.91 -17.63 -10.35
C VAL A 66 -13.23 -16.84 -9.25
N LYS A 67 -13.99 -15.94 -8.64
CA LYS A 67 -13.58 -15.15 -7.48
C LYS A 67 -14.68 -15.30 -6.41
N PHE A 68 -14.31 -15.55 -5.17
CA PHE A 68 -15.25 -15.64 -4.06
C PHE A 68 -15.17 -14.38 -3.22
N ALA A 69 -16.32 -13.78 -2.91
CA ALA A 69 -16.43 -12.67 -1.97
C ALA A 69 -17.08 -13.15 -0.68
N PHE A 70 -16.54 -12.72 0.45
CA PHE A 70 -17.00 -13.10 1.79
C PHE A 70 -17.62 -11.91 2.48
N PHE A 71 -18.78 -12.14 3.08
CA PHE A 71 -19.54 -11.13 3.79
C PHE A 71 -19.81 -11.60 5.21
N LYS A 72 -19.80 -10.66 6.15
CA LYS A 72 -20.20 -10.87 7.54
C LYS A 72 -21.65 -10.44 7.68
N GLU A 73 -22.52 -11.36 8.05
CA GLU A 73 -23.86 -11.01 8.49
C GLU A 73 -23.80 -10.51 9.94
N VAL A 74 -24.33 -9.32 10.17
CA VAL A 74 -24.48 -8.74 11.51
C VAL A 74 -25.98 -8.55 11.76
N PRO A 75 -26.54 -9.10 12.85
CA PRO A 75 -27.98 -8.99 13.12
C PRO A 75 -28.44 -7.53 13.14
N GLY A 76 -29.38 -7.20 12.26
CA GLY A 76 -29.97 -5.86 12.16
C GLY A 76 -29.20 -4.86 11.27
N LEU A 77 -28.14 -5.30 10.59
CA LEU A 77 -27.40 -4.48 9.62
C LEU A 77 -27.28 -5.19 8.26
N PRO A 78 -27.05 -4.44 7.16
CA PRO A 78 -26.67 -5.03 5.88
C PRO A 78 -25.38 -5.86 6.01
N ALA A 79 -25.29 -6.93 5.21
CA ALA A 79 -24.10 -7.77 5.17
C ALA A 79 -22.86 -6.95 4.81
N GLN A 80 -21.81 -7.04 5.63
CA GLN A 80 -20.60 -6.25 5.47
C GLN A 80 -19.56 -7.03 4.70
N PHE A 81 -18.98 -6.42 3.66
CA PHE A 81 -17.88 -7.03 2.93
C PHE A 81 -16.67 -7.24 3.85
N ILE A 82 -16.09 -8.44 3.82
CA ILE A 82 -14.91 -8.79 4.60
C ILE A 82 -13.69 -8.81 3.69
N SER A 83 -13.76 -9.64 2.65
CA SER A 83 -12.63 -9.93 1.77
C SER A 83 -13.11 -10.64 0.51
N GLN A 84 -12.19 -10.82 -0.44
CA GLN A 84 -12.41 -11.68 -1.59
C GLN A 84 -11.14 -12.43 -1.94
N THR A 85 -11.29 -13.57 -2.62
CA THR A 85 -10.14 -14.30 -3.17
C THR A 85 -9.59 -13.61 -4.41
N GLU A 86 -8.42 -14.05 -4.84
CA GLU A 86 -7.99 -13.82 -6.21
C GLU A 86 -8.84 -14.61 -7.23
N LEU A 87 -8.67 -14.32 -8.52
CA LEU A 87 -9.27 -15.09 -9.61
C LEU A 87 -8.65 -16.50 -9.67
N ILE A 88 -9.37 -17.49 -9.18
CA ILE A 88 -8.96 -18.89 -9.13
C ILE A 88 -9.32 -19.56 -10.46
N PRO A 89 -8.35 -20.17 -11.17
CA PRO A 89 -8.64 -20.94 -12.38
C PRO A 89 -9.47 -22.18 -12.07
N VAL A 90 -10.53 -22.38 -12.86
CA VAL A 90 -11.46 -23.49 -12.73
C VAL A 90 -11.19 -24.49 -13.85
N PRO A 91 -10.92 -25.78 -13.53
CA PRO A 91 -10.69 -26.79 -14.54
C PRO A 91 -11.87 -26.91 -15.50
N GLU A 92 -11.56 -27.13 -16.78
CA GLU A 92 -12.56 -27.25 -17.84
C GLU A 92 -13.54 -28.40 -17.54
N GLY A 93 -14.84 -28.09 -17.50
CA GLY A 93 -15.90 -29.05 -17.14
C GLY A 93 -16.30 -29.09 -15.67
N THR A 94 -15.80 -28.18 -14.83
CA THR A 94 -16.18 -28.10 -13.40
C THR A 94 -17.51 -27.37 -13.22
N ASP A 95 -18.45 -28.01 -12.52
CA ASP A 95 -19.73 -27.40 -12.11
C ASP A 95 -19.54 -26.58 -10.83
N ILE A 96 -20.04 -25.33 -10.84
CA ILE A 96 -19.92 -24.42 -9.68
C ILE A 96 -21.28 -24.29 -9.01
N VAL A 97 -21.30 -24.58 -7.71
CA VAL A 97 -22.50 -24.58 -6.89
C VAL A 97 -22.40 -23.40 -5.93
N SER A 98 -23.08 -22.31 -6.27
CA SER A 98 -23.18 -21.00 -5.58
C SER A 98 -22.21 -19.90 -6.00
N TYR A 99 -22.81 -18.78 -6.43
CA TYR A 99 -22.30 -17.40 -6.34
C TYR A 99 -23.49 -16.48 -6.03
N VAL A 100 -23.25 -15.29 -5.47
CA VAL A 100 -24.28 -14.26 -5.22
C VAL A 100 -24.07 -13.11 -6.20
N GLU A 101 -25.13 -12.71 -6.90
CA GLU A 101 -25.16 -11.59 -7.84
C GLU A 101 -25.90 -10.42 -7.19
N TYR A 102 -25.32 -9.21 -7.21
CA TYR A 102 -26.00 -7.98 -6.82
C TYR A 102 -26.35 -7.20 -8.10
N THR A 103 -27.60 -6.76 -8.22
CA THR A 103 -28.08 -6.04 -9.41
C THR A 103 -28.01 -4.51 -9.29
N GLU A 104 -27.70 -3.97 -8.11
CA GLU A 104 -27.44 -2.53 -7.89
C GLU A 104 -26.34 -2.32 -6.83
N GLU A 105 -25.58 -1.24 -6.99
CA GLU A 105 -24.46 -0.85 -6.14
C GLU A 105 -24.98 -0.32 -4.78
N PRO A 106 -24.52 -0.85 -3.62
CA PRO A 106 -24.99 -0.36 -2.33
C PRO A 106 -24.48 1.07 -2.09
N GLU A 107 -25.40 2.03 -1.93
CA GLU A 107 -25.08 3.39 -1.51
C GLU A 107 -24.33 3.37 -0.17
N ASN A 108 -23.12 3.92 -0.17
CA ASN A 108 -22.17 3.91 0.94
C ASN A 108 -22.65 4.84 2.07
N PRO A 109 -23.11 4.34 3.24
CA PRO A 109 -23.72 5.20 4.25
C PRO A 109 -22.71 5.80 5.25
N SER A 110 -21.40 5.79 4.96
CA SER A 110 -20.37 6.20 5.93
C SER A 110 -19.53 7.38 5.42
N PRO A 111 -19.35 8.46 6.23
CA PRO A 111 -18.46 9.56 5.88
C PRO A 111 -17.02 9.06 5.68
N PRO A 112 -16.20 9.75 4.84
CA PRO A 112 -14.82 9.34 4.59
C PRO A 112 -14.04 9.25 5.91
N PRO A 113 -13.15 8.25 6.07
CA PRO A 113 -12.38 8.08 7.29
C PRO A 113 -11.52 9.32 7.56
N VAL A 114 -11.61 9.84 8.78
CA VAL A 114 -10.76 10.95 9.24
C VAL A 114 -9.32 10.44 9.32
N VAL A 115 -8.44 10.96 8.46
CA VAL A 115 -7.00 10.74 8.56
C VAL A 115 -6.49 11.47 9.81
N LEU A 116 -6.05 10.71 10.81
CA LEU A 116 -5.42 11.27 11.99
C LEU A 116 -4.00 11.73 11.68
N THR A 117 -3.58 12.83 12.29
CA THR A 117 -2.20 13.32 12.24
C THR A 117 -1.54 13.18 13.61
N LEU A 118 -0.24 12.94 13.61
CA LEU A 118 0.57 12.84 14.82
C LEU A 118 1.77 13.79 14.71
N PRO A 119 1.61 15.07 15.11
CA PRO A 119 2.61 16.11 14.88
C PRO A 119 3.87 15.94 15.72
N GLN A 120 4.98 16.58 15.32
CA GLN A 120 6.22 16.63 16.09
C GLN A 120 5.98 17.13 17.52
N GLY A 121 6.57 16.45 18.49
CA GLY A 121 6.39 16.75 19.90
C GLY A 121 5.17 16.10 20.53
N SER A 122 4.32 15.39 19.75
CA SER A 122 3.27 14.53 20.30
C SER A 122 3.89 13.52 21.25
N LYS A 123 3.28 13.34 22.42
CA LYS A 123 3.82 12.51 23.50
C LYS A 123 3.14 11.15 23.48
N GLY A 124 3.92 10.09 23.61
CA GLY A 124 3.40 8.74 23.69
C GLY A 124 4.00 7.97 24.84
N VAL A 125 3.49 6.77 24.98
CA VAL A 125 3.96 5.77 25.93
C VAL A 125 3.91 4.41 25.27
N ASP A 126 4.91 3.59 25.53
CA ASP A 126 4.82 2.16 25.30
C ASP A 126 4.71 1.38 26.62
N VAL A 127 3.79 0.40 26.64
CA VAL A 127 3.51 -0.38 27.85
C VAL A 127 3.34 -1.87 27.55
N SER A 128 3.60 -2.66 28.60
CA SER A 128 3.52 -4.12 28.59
C SER A 128 3.06 -4.64 29.96
N ALA A 129 3.01 -5.96 30.14
CA ALA A 129 2.78 -6.58 31.44
C ALA A 129 3.74 -6.10 32.55
N TYR A 130 4.92 -5.57 32.21
CA TYR A 130 5.87 -5.06 33.21
C TYR A 130 5.37 -3.81 33.95
N GLN A 131 4.44 -3.06 33.37
CA GLN A 131 3.82 -1.91 34.00
C GLN A 131 2.59 -2.28 34.85
N GLY A 132 2.16 -3.56 34.84
CA GLY A 132 0.97 -4.01 35.55
C GLY A 132 -0.30 -3.33 35.03
N ASP A 133 -1.21 -2.97 35.95
CA ASP A 133 -2.41 -2.17 35.63
C ASP A 133 -2.05 -0.68 35.52
N PHE A 134 -1.36 -0.33 34.43
CA PHE A 134 -0.84 1.01 34.18
C PHE A 134 -1.92 2.10 34.28
N TRP A 135 -3.11 1.80 33.74
CA TRP A 135 -4.23 2.72 33.62
C TRP A 135 -4.99 2.95 34.94
N ALA A 136 -4.71 2.19 36.00
CA ALA A 136 -5.21 2.50 37.33
C ALA A 136 -4.65 3.83 37.89
N THR A 137 -3.53 4.31 37.36
CA THR A 137 -2.81 5.49 37.86
C THR A 137 -2.51 6.55 36.80
N HIS A 138 -2.82 6.29 35.52
CA HIS A 138 -2.55 7.17 34.38
C HIS A 138 -3.81 7.35 33.54
N SER A 139 -4.02 8.55 32.99
CA SER A 139 -5.13 8.80 32.07
C SER A 139 -4.69 8.61 30.63
N PRO A 140 -5.49 7.94 29.77
CA PRO A 140 -5.27 7.97 28.32
C PRO A 140 -5.26 9.39 27.73
N ASP A 141 -5.87 10.35 28.42
CA ASP A 141 -5.88 11.76 28.00
C ASP A 141 -4.52 12.43 28.10
N ASP A 142 -3.59 11.88 28.88
CA ASP A 142 -2.24 12.44 29.10
C ASP A 142 -1.28 12.20 27.93
N TYR A 143 -1.68 11.37 26.96
CA TYR A 143 -0.84 10.92 25.83
C TYR A 143 -1.54 11.14 24.50
N ASP A 144 -0.78 11.39 23.45
CA ASP A 144 -1.28 11.58 22.09
C ASP A 144 -1.32 10.26 21.29
N PHE A 145 -0.49 9.28 21.66
CA PHE A 145 -0.47 7.95 21.05
C PHE A 145 0.02 6.87 22.02
N PHE A 146 -0.16 5.60 21.65
CA PHE A 146 0.25 4.44 22.46
C PHE A 146 0.90 3.33 21.63
N ILE A 147 1.82 2.58 22.23
CA ILE A 147 2.36 1.35 21.63
C ILE A 147 2.34 0.22 22.67
N PHE A 148 1.73 -0.92 22.35
CA PHE A 148 1.53 -1.99 23.34
C PHE A 148 2.28 -3.26 22.97
N ARG A 149 2.98 -3.87 23.93
CA ARG A 149 3.59 -5.17 23.68
C ARG A 149 2.50 -6.19 23.40
N CYS A 150 2.52 -6.81 22.24
CA CYS A 150 1.63 -7.93 21.97
C CYS A 150 2.27 -9.26 22.35
N SER A 151 3.57 -9.44 22.12
CA SER A 151 4.25 -10.71 22.37
C SER A 151 5.77 -10.55 22.39
N ASP A 152 6.45 -11.56 22.96
CA ASP A 152 7.89 -11.78 22.88
C ASP A 152 8.13 -13.21 22.39
N TRP A 153 8.82 -13.35 21.25
CA TRP A 153 9.10 -14.65 20.64
C TRP A 153 7.84 -15.53 20.57
N LEU A 154 8.01 -16.84 20.81
CA LEU A 154 6.96 -17.84 20.90
C LEU A 154 6.63 -18.20 22.37
N TYR A 155 6.99 -17.34 23.33
CA TYR A 155 6.66 -17.59 24.73
C TYR A 155 5.16 -17.68 24.96
N THR A 156 4.78 -18.49 25.94
CA THR A 156 3.43 -18.69 26.47
C THR A 156 3.43 -18.54 27.98
N SER A 157 2.25 -18.63 28.59
CA SER A 157 2.10 -18.70 30.06
C SER A 157 2.91 -19.81 30.73
N ALA A 158 3.31 -20.85 30.00
CA ALA A 158 4.19 -21.90 30.51
C ALA A 158 5.65 -21.44 30.65
N ASP A 159 6.06 -20.44 29.88
CA ASP A 159 7.43 -19.92 29.86
C ASP A 159 7.60 -18.72 30.81
N TYR A 160 6.66 -17.78 30.76
CA TYR A 160 6.67 -16.57 31.59
C TYR A 160 5.25 -16.13 31.96
N ALA A 161 5.04 -15.75 33.22
CA ALA A 161 3.74 -15.30 33.75
C ALA A 161 3.20 -14.01 33.09
N ASN A 162 4.04 -13.31 32.32
CA ASN A 162 3.67 -12.11 31.58
C ASN A 162 2.92 -12.41 30.28
N PHE A 163 2.78 -13.68 29.88
CA PHE A 163 2.03 -14.08 28.69
C PHE A 163 0.87 -15.00 29.04
N ASP A 164 -0.19 -14.95 28.25
CA ASP A 164 -1.33 -15.85 28.34
C ASP A 164 -1.04 -17.21 27.64
N ALA A 165 -2.04 -18.09 27.61
CA ALA A 165 -1.89 -19.41 27.00
C ALA A 165 -1.59 -19.37 25.49
N ASP A 166 -1.99 -18.29 24.81
CA ASP A 166 -1.76 -18.06 23.38
C ASP A 166 -0.43 -17.32 23.13
N GLY A 167 0.30 -16.99 24.20
CA GLY A 167 1.57 -16.28 24.12
C GLY A 167 1.45 -14.78 23.88
N VAL A 168 0.28 -14.22 24.19
CA VAL A 168 0.02 -12.78 24.13
C VAL A 168 0.35 -12.17 25.49
N ASP A 169 0.94 -10.98 25.51
CA ASP A 169 1.18 -10.26 26.75
C ASP A 169 -0.13 -10.09 27.53
N VAL A 170 -0.13 -10.43 28.83
CA VAL A 170 -1.35 -10.50 29.64
C VAL A 170 -2.08 -9.16 29.80
N GLN A 171 -1.38 -8.03 29.57
CA GLN A 171 -1.99 -6.70 29.58
C GLN A 171 -2.41 -6.23 28.19
N PHE A 172 -1.99 -6.90 27.12
CA PHE A 172 -2.19 -6.43 25.75
C PHE A 172 -3.64 -6.16 25.41
N TRP A 173 -4.53 -7.10 25.70
CA TRP A 173 -5.95 -6.97 25.35
C TRP A 173 -6.62 -5.81 26.08
N HIS A 174 -6.31 -5.63 27.37
CA HIS A 174 -6.82 -4.51 28.16
C HIS A 174 -6.30 -3.17 27.61
N ASN A 175 -5.02 -3.10 27.29
CA ASN A 175 -4.40 -1.91 26.70
C ASN A 175 -5.00 -1.59 25.32
N ALA A 176 -5.21 -2.60 24.47
CA ALA A 176 -5.82 -2.43 23.15
C ALA A 176 -7.27 -1.91 23.26
N ASP A 177 -8.06 -2.41 24.20
CA ASP A 177 -9.42 -1.91 24.46
C ASP A 177 -9.39 -0.40 24.85
N ILE A 178 -8.41 0.02 25.65
CA ILE A 178 -8.20 1.42 26.04
C ILE A 178 -7.73 2.28 24.86
N GLY A 179 -6.73 1.81 24.10
CA GLY A 179 -6.24 2.48 22.90
C GLY A 179 -7.37 2.72 21.90
N HIS A 180 -8.18 1.69 21.64
CA HIS A 180 -9.35 1.81 20.78
C HIS A 180 -10.39 2.80 21.32
N ALA A 181 -10.77 2.68 22.60
CA ALA A 181 -11.78 3.56 23.21
C ALA A 181 -11.36 5.03 23.28
N SER A 182 -10.05 5.31 23.38
CA SER A 182 -9.52 6.68 23.39
C SER A 182 -9.71 7.42 22.07
N GLY A 183 -9.87 6.68 20.97
CA GLY A 183 -9.89 7.24 19.62
C GLY A 183 -8.56 7.83 19.13
N LYS A 184 -7.46 7.63 19.86
CA LYS A 184 -6.12 8.10 19.50
C LYS A 184 -5.35 7.06 18.68
N PRO A 185 -4.27 7.46 17.98
CA PRO A 185 -3.39 6.52 17.31
C PRO A 185 -2.79 5.52 18.30
N TRP A 186 -2.79 4.24 17.95
CA TRP A 186 -2.16 3.21 18.78
C TRP A 186 -1.73 2.01 17.95
N ALA A 187 -0.67 1.34 18.40
CA ALA A 187 -0.03 0.23 17.70
C ALA A 187 0.36 -0.90 18.63
N MET A 188 0.76 -2.03 18.05
CA MET A 188 1.32 -3.17 18.76
C MET A 188 2.79 -3.38 18.43
N TYR A 189 3.59 -3.91 19.35
CA TYR A 189 4.97 -4.30 19.10
C TYR A 189 5.25 -5.76 19.49
N HIS A 190 6.16 -6.39 18.74
CA HIS A 190 6.64 -7.74 18.99
C HIS A 190 8.14 -7.76 19.26
N PHE A 191 8.54 -8.28 20.42
CA PHE A 191 9.95 -8.45 20.79
C PHE A 191 10.58 -9.59 19.98
N LEU A 192 11.40 -9.23 18.98
CA LEU A 192 11.91 -10.15 17.97
C LEU A 192 13.09 -10.98 18.51
N ARG A 193 13.07 -12.28 18.20
CA ARG A 193 14.22 -13.19 18.45
C ARG A 193 14.66 -13.93 17.20
N LYS A 194 15.91 -14.40 17.18
CA LYS A 194 16.54 -15.02 16.00
C LYS A 194 15.90 -16.36 15.61
N GLU A 195 15.29 -17.06 16.55
CA GLU A 195 14.74 -18.40 16.32
C GLU A 195 13.34 -18.36 15.72
N ASN A 196 13.16 -19.07 14.60
CA ASN A 196 11.86 -19.33 13.98
C ASN A 196 11.08 -18.04 13.62
N ILE A 197 11.71 -17.17 12.82
CA ILE A 197 11.13 -15.92 12.32
C ILE A 197 9.73 -16.14 11.69
N PRO A 198 9.50 -17.17 10.84
CA PRO A 198 8.16 -17.37 10.25
C PRO A 198 7.06 -17.62 11.30
N ALA A 199 7.33 -18.43 12.34
CA ALA A 199 6.33 -18.66 13.37
C ALA A 199 6.07 -17.42 14.23
N GLN A 200 7.07 -16.55 14.41
CA GLN A 200 6.87 -15.25 15.06
C GLN A 200 5.96 -14.34 14.22
N VAL A 201 6.14 -14.33 12.88
CA VAL A 201 5.23 -13.62 11.95
C VAL A 201 3.81 -14.18 12.07
N ASP A 202 3.62 -15.49 11.99
CA ASP A 202 2.31 -16.14 12.12
C ASP A 202 1.63 -15.80 13.45
N LYS A 203 2.40 -15.79 14.54
CA LYS A 203 1.89 -15.42 15.87
C LYS A 203 1.41 -13.97 15.90
N VAL A 204 2.19 -13.02 15.38
CA VAL A 204 1.84 -11.59 15.37
C VAL A 204 0.62 -11.34 14.49
N LEU A 205 0.56 -11.94 13.29
CA LEU A 205 -0.60 -11.84 12.41
C LEU A 205 -1.85 -12.48 13.04
N GLY A 206 -1.70 -13.59 13.77
CA GLY A 206 -2.79 -14.21 14.52
C GLY A 206 -3.33 -13.31 15.65
N ILE A 207 -2.45 -12.59 16.35
CA ILE A 207 -2.86 -11.60 17.36
C ILE A 207 -3.58 -10.42 16.69
N TYR A 208 -3.04 -9.91 15.58
CA TYR A 208 -3.65 -8.82 14.83
C TYR A 208 -5.05 -9.21 14.32
N GLN A 209 -5.21 -10.41 13.78
CA GLN A 209 -6.50 -10.93 13.33
C GLN A 209 -7.53 -11.01 14.49
N LYS A 210 -7.11 -11.43 15.68
CA LYS A 210 -7.96 -11.41 16.88
C LYS A 210 -8.39 -9.99 17.28
N LEU A 211 -7.55 -8.96 17.09
CA LEU A 211 -7.95 -7.56 17.31
C LEU A 211 -9.07 -7.12 16.36
N ILE A 212 -8.95 -7.48 15.07
CA ILE A 212 -9.97 -7.22 14.05
C ILE A 212 -11.29 -7.89 14.45
N GLU A 213 -11.24 -9.15 14.87
CA GLU A 213 -12.41 -9.92 15.31
C GLU A 213 -13.09 -9.31 16.55
N ARG A 214 -12.29 -8.77 17.47
CA ARG A 214 -12.76 -8.04 18.67
C ARG A 214 -13.29 -6.64 18.38
N GLY A 215 -13.06 -6.11 17.17
CA GLY A 215 -13.43 -4.74 16.81
C GLY A 215 -12.50 -3.68 17.39
N THR A 216 -11.30 -4.06 17.83
CA THR A 216 -10.29 -3.18 18.42
C THR A 216 -9.00 -3.18 17.59
N PRO A 217 -9.02 -2.86 16.28
CA PRO A 217 -7.80 -2.79 15.50
C PRO A 217 -6.91 -1.62 15.95
N PRO A 218 -5.58 -1.73 15.73
CA PRO A 218 -4.68 -0.59 15.77
C PRO A 218 -5.24 0.59 14.97
N ARG A 219 -4.90 1.80 15.40
CA ARG A 219 -5.35 3.03 14.73
C ARG A 219 -4.13 3.80 14.24
N THR A 220 -3.97 3.89 12.93
CA THR A 220 -2.84 4.59 12.30
C THR A 220 -3.03 6.12 12.28
N ALA A 221 -1.95 6.83 11.99
CA ALA A 221 -1.87 8.27 11.79
C ALA A 221 -0.74 8.63 10.81
N VAL A 222 -0.70 9.87 10.36
CA VAL A 222 0.38 10.41 9.51
C VAL A 222 1.24 11.36 10.33
N PHE A 223 2.55 11.15 10.31
CA PHE A 223 3.55 12.05 10.89
C PHE A 223 3.73 13.32 10.04
N ASP A 224 4.34 14.36 10.60
CA ASP A 224 4.62 15.62 9.87
C ASP A 224 5.54 15.42 8.65
N ASP A 225 6.37 14.36 8.65
CA ASP A 225 7.25 14.00 7.52
C ASP A 225 6.56 13.13 6.44
N GLY A 226 5.25 12.90 6.58
CA GLY A 226 4.43 12.12 5.65
C GLY A 226 4.49 10.61 5.84
N ARG A 227 5.33 10.09 6.75
CA ARG A 227 5.37 8.66 7.05
C ARG A 227 4.12 8.25 7.84
N LEU A 228 3.75 6.98 7.71
CA LEU A 228 2.67 6.40 8.50
C LEU A 228 3.17 5.94 9.87
N PHE A 229 2.37 6.19 10.91
CA PHE A 229 2.49 5.52 12.19
C PHE A 229 2.07 4.06 12.01
N SER A 230 3.07 3.17 12.04
CA SER A 230 2.89 1.74 11.81
C SER A 230 1.96 1.10 12.83
N GLU A 231 1.10 0.20 12.36
CA GLU A 231 0.21 -0.59 13.22
C GLU A 231 0.96 -1.67 13.99
N ILE A 232 2.07 -2.17 13.41
CA ILE A 232 2.93 -3.21 13.99
C ILE A 232 4.37 -2.70 14.00
N TRP A 233 5.04 -2.81 15.14
CA TRP A 233 6.45 -2.47 15.34
C TRP A 233 7.28 -3.72 15.63
N SER A 234 8.36 -3.89 14.88
CA SER A 234 9.37 -4.92 15.12
C SER A 234 10.37 -4.41 16.16
N ASP A 235 10.35 -4.98 17.35
CA ASP A 235 11.25 -4.61 18.44
C ASP A 235 12.58 -5.39 18.31
N VAL A 236 13.62 -4.68 17.86
CA VAL A 236 14.96 -5.17 17.53
C VAL A 236 15.97 -4.70 18.59
N GLU A 237 16.07 -5.46 19.67
CA GLU A 237 16.94 -5.12 20.79
C GLU A 237 18.06 -6.12 21.08
N ARG A 238 18.17 -7.20 20.29
CA ARG A 238 19.17 -8.25 20.51
C ARG A 238 20.32 -8.20 19.52
N THR A 239 21.54 -8.35 20.04
CA THR A 239 22.78 -8.39 19.24
C THR A 239 22.98 -9.66 18.43
N ASP A 240 22.17 -10.70 18.66
CA ASP A 240 22.23 -11.96 17.92
C ASP A 240 21.25 -12.04 16.75
N LEU A 241 20.51 -10.96 16.48
CA LEU A 241 19.73 -10.78 15.26
C LEU A 241 20.63 -10.38 14.08
N THR A 242 20.26 -10.79 12.86
CA THR A 242 20.92 -10.34 11.63
C THR A 242 19.99 -9.47 10.79
N SER A 243 20.57 -8.67 9.89
CA SER A 243 19.83 -7.84 8.94
C SER A 243 18.79 -8.66 8.15
N GLU A 244 19.15 -9.87 7.74
CA GLU A 244 18.30 -10.76 6.95
C GLU A 244 17.13 -11.33 7.77
N MET A 245 17.33 -11.59 9.07
CA MET A 245 16.25 -12.04 9.96
C MET A 245 15.21 -10.94 10.18
N ILE A 246 15.68 -9.70 10.40
CA ILE A 246 14.79 -8.55 10.59
C ILE A 246 14.05 -8.25 9.29
N GLN A 247 14.74 -8.32 8.14
CA GLN A 247 14.12 -8.19 6.82
C GLN A 247 13.01 -9.22 6.63
N GLN A 248 13.31 -10.51 6.88
CA GLN A 248 12.33 -11.59 6.77
C GLN A 248 11.10 -11.36 7.65
N PHE A 249 11.31 -10.90 8.88
CA PHE A 249 10.21 -10.59 9.80
C PHE A 249 9.34 -9.43 9.27
N CYS A 250 9.98 -8.32 8.88
CA CYS A 250 9.28 -7.13 8.39
C CYS A 250 8.56 -7.37 7.05
N GLU A 251 9.14 -8.17 6.14
CA GLU A 251 8.50 -8.56 4.88
C GLU A 251 7.33 -9.52 5.11
N GLY A 252 7.46 -10.45 6.06
CA GLY A 252 6.38 -11.37 6.43
C GLY A 252 5.17 -10.66 7.05
N LEU A 253 5.38 -9.57 7.78
CA LEU A 253 4.32 -8.72 8.31
C LEU A 253 3.76 -7.71 7.29
N GLY A 254 4.53 -7.38 6.25
CA GLY A 254 4.14 -6.45 5.20
C GLY A 254 4.83 -5.07 5.24
N ALA A 255 4.55 -4.25 4.22
CA ALA A 255 5.25 -3.00 3.94
C ALA A 255 5.04 -1.89 4.99
N THR A 256 4.00 -1.99 5.84
CA THR A 256 3.62 -0.97 6.82
C THR A 256 4.23 -1.17 8.21
N THR A 257 5.07 -2.20 8.41
CA THR A 257 5.77 -2.48 9.69
C THR A 257 6.85 -1.44 10.01
N GLY A 258 6.86 -0.93 11.24
CA GLY A 258 7.88 -0.03 11.77
C GLY A 258 8.99 -0.78 12.50
N ILE A 259 10.14 -0.13 12.72
CA ILE A 259 11.29 -0.75 13.38
C ILE A 259 11.61 0.01 14.66
N TYR A 260 11.60 -0.71 15.79
CA TYR A 260 12.12 -0.23 17.05
C TYR A 260 13.52 -0.77 17.31
N THR A 261 14.45 0.08 17.75
CA THR A 261 15.80 -0.36 18.11
C THR A 261 16.57 0.73 18.88
N ARG A 262 17.80 0.42 19.28
CA ARG A 262 18.77 1.40 19.78
C ARG A 262 20.06 1.36 18.96
N LYS A 263 20.75 2.50 18.88
CA LYS A 263 21.98 2.66 18.08
C LYS A 263 23.02 1.57 18.30
N SER A 264 23.25 1.16 19.55
CA SER A 264 24.26 0.13 19.88
C SER A 264 23.92 -1.28 19.39
N ILE A 265 22.63 -1.56 19.12
CA ILE A 265 22.15 -2.82 18.57
C ILE A 265 22.10 -2.74 17.05
N TRP A 266 21.56 -1.65 16.52
CA TRP A 266 21.37 -1.47 15.09
C TRP A 266 22.69 -1.42 14.32
N ASN A 267 23.64 -0.60 14.75
CA ASN A 267 24.86 -0.33 13.98
C ASN A 267 25.64 -1.62 13.61
N PRO A 268 25.91 -2.55 14.54
CA PRO A 268 26.56 -3.82 14.20
C PRO A 268 25.78 -4.70 13.21
N ILE A 269 24.45 -4.66 13.26
CA ILE A 269 23.57 -5.50 12.44
C ILE A 269 23.59 -5.07 10.98
N VAL A 270 23.56 -3.75 10.73
CA VAL A 270 23.44 -3.19 9.38
C VAL A 270 24.77 -2.73 8.77
N ALA A 271 25.87 -2.84 9.53
CA ALA A 271 27.20 -2.52 9.05
C ALA A 271 27.47 -3.24 7.73
N SER A 272 27.71 -2.48 6.66
CA SER A 272 27.99 -2.97 5.29
C SER A 272 26.88 -3.78 4.58
N LYS A 273 25.63 -3.77 5.05
CA LYS A 273 24.51 -4.50 4.43
C LYS A 273 23.78 -3.71 3.34
N PRO A 274 22.99 -4.31 2.44
CA PRO A 274 22.07 -3.54 1.60
C PRO A 274 20.99 -2.84 2.46
N ASN A 275 20.57 -1.63 2.07
CA ASN A 275 19.44 -0.97 2.74
C ASN A 275 18.13 -1.55 2.18
N TRP A 276 17.53 -2.47 2.93
CA TRP A 276 16.23 -3.07 2.60
C TRP A 276 15.06 -2.43 3.37
N TRP A 277 15.35 -1.68 4.44
CA TRP A 277 14.33 -1.09 5.30
C TRP A 277 13.66 0.14 4.68
N GLY A 278 14.24 0.71 3.61
CA GLY A 278 13.57 1.71 2.78
C GLY A 278 13.08 2.92 3.59
N GLU A 279 11.80 3.27 3.41
CA GLU A 279 11.14 4.39 4.10
C GLU A 279 10.43 4.00 5.40
N ARG A 280 10.64 2.77 5.91
CA ARG A 280 9.98 2.30 7.15
C ARG A 280 10.23 3.30 8.30
N PRO A 281 9.21 3.58 9.13
CA PRO A 281 9.37 4.49 10.25
C PRO A 281 10.24 3.84 11.32
N PHE A 282 11.14 4.65 11.91
CA PHE A 282 12.03 4.22 12.98
C PHE A 282 11.57 4.79 14.32
N TRP A 283 11.46 3.91 15.30
CA TRP A 283 11.28 4.21 16.70
C TRP A 283 12.61 3.93 17.42
N ILE A 284 13.30 4.97 17.86
CA ILE A 284 14.65 4.80 18.43
C ILE A 284 14.62 4.95 19.94
N ALA A 285 15.27 4.03 20.66
CA ALA A 285 15.61 4.23 22.05
C ALA A 285 16.97 4.93 22.19
N ALA A 286 16.94 6.12 22.79
CA ALA A 286 18.15 6.84 23.21
C ALA A 286 17.82 7.72 24.41
N TYR A 287 18.36 7.38 25.58
CA TYR A 287 17.94 8.04 26.82
C TYR A 287 18.82 9.23 27.17
N ALA A 288 18.22 10.29 27.73
CA ALA A 288 18.97 11.41 28.27
C ALA A 288 19.90 10.94 29.41
N ILE A 289 21.06 11.60 29.55
CA ILE A 289 22.00 11.33 30.66
C ILE A 289 22.25 12.66 31.40
N PRO A 290 21.78 12.83 32.65
CA PRO A 290 20.93 11.90 33.40
C PRO A 290 19.51 11.80 32.81
N ASP A 291 18.85 10.66 33.02
CA ASP A 291 17.44 10.50 32.65
C ASP A 291 16.58 11.29 33.65
N THR A 292 15.95 12.36 33.17
CA THR A 292 15.14 13.27 34.00
C THR A 292 13.64 12.97 33.89
N GLY A 293 13.23 12.14 32.94
CA GLY A 293 11.82 11.90 32.64
C GLY A 293 11.06 13.07 32.01
N GLU A 294 11.71 14.22 31.83
CA GLU A 294 11.16 15.38 31.15
C GLU A 294 11.34 15.26 29.65
N VAL A 295 10.37 15.77 28.89
CA VAL A 295 10.54 15.93 27.44
C VAL A 295 11.75 16.83 27.25
N PRO A 296 12.83 16.33 26.66
CA PRO A 296 14.06 17.11 26.65
C PRO A 296 13.93 18.26 25.63
N ASN A 297 14.90 19.17 25.60
CA ASN A 297 14.85 20.37 24.75
C ASN A 297 15.77 20.18 23.52
N TRP A 298 15.23 20.06 22.29
CA TRP A 298 15.96 19.47 21.13
C TRP A 298 16.15 20.41 19.95
N PRO A 299 17.32 21.04 19.83
CA PRO A 299 17.80 21.56 18.55
C PRO A 299 18.31 20.45 17.62
N ASP A 300 18.96 19.39 18.15
CA ASP A 300 19.85 18.51 17.36
C ASP A 300 19.45 17.03 17.28
N GLY A 301 18.37 16.58 17.93
CA GLY A 301 17.98 15.15 17.84
C GLY A 301 18.85 14.19 18.66
N PRO A 302 18.46 12.91 18.79
CA PRO A 302 19.34 11.89 19.35
C PRO A 302 20.38 11.53 18.30
N LEU A 303 21.52 10.99 18.75
CA LEU A 303 22.49 10.44 17.79
C LEU A 303 21.84 9.29 17.03
N LEU A 304 21.59 9.50 15.74
CA LEU A 304 20.94 8.52 14.89
C LEU A 304 21.78 7.25 14.72
N PRO A 305 21.15 6.07 14.63
CA PRO A 305 21.82 4.86 14.18
C PRO A 305 22.36 5.02 12.75
N ASP A 306 23.34 4.19 12.40
CA ASP A 306 23.95 4.24 11.07
C ASP A 306 22.88 3.95 10.00
N ARG A 307 22.87 4.80 8.96
CA ARG A 307 22.01 4.63 7.77
C ARG A 307 20.51 4.73 8.08
N VAL A 308 20.19 5.43 9.16
CA VAL A 308 18.87 5.93 9.52
C VAL A 308 18.95 7.46 9.43
N ASP A 309 18.22 8.03 8.47
CA ASP A 309 18.35 9.45 8.13
C ASP A 309 17.35 10.34 8.90
N ALA A 310 16.32 9.73 9.48
CA ALA A 310 15.33 10.37 10.32
C ALA A 310 14.67 9.34 11.24
N ILE A 311 14.15 9.80 12.37
CA ILE A 311 13.36 9.00 13.30
C ILE A 311 11.93 9.50 13.31
N SER A 312 10.99 8.58 13.42
CA SER A 312 9.58 8.89 13.55
C SER A 312 9.20 9.06 15.02
N ILE A 313 9.72 8.18 15.87
CA ILE A 313 9.45 8.18 17.31
C ILE A 313 10.77 8.06 18.04
N TRP A 314 10.87 8.76 19.16
CA TRP A 314 12.01 8.70 20.04
C TRP A 314 11.60 8.34 21.47
N GLN A 315 12.02 7.16 21.92
CA GLN A 315 11.94 6.75 23.32
C GLN A 315 13.09 7.42 24.09
N TYR A 316 12.75 8.45 24.85
CA TYR A 316 13.73 9.36 25.45
C TYR A 316 14.00 9.11 26.93
N SER A 317 13.14 8.31 27.58
CA SER A 317 13.21 8.05 29.01
C SER A 317 12.60 6.70 29.34
N THR A 318 13.18 6.03 30.33
CA THR A 318 12.61 4.86 31.01
C THR A 318 12.41 5.13 32.51
N SER A 319 12.54 6.42 32.89
CA SER A 319 12.45 6.89 34.27
C SER A 319 11.13 6.45 34.93
N ASN A 320 11.22 6.11 36.21
CA ASN A 320 10.08 5.62 37.00
C ASN A 320 9.42 4.35 36.42
N ASN A 321 10.17 3.51 35.69
CA ASN A 321 9.68 2.28 35.07
C ASN A 321 8.58 2.53 34.03
N LEU A 322 8.69 3.67 33.34
CA LEU A 322 7.79 4.08 32.28
C LEU A 322 8.60 4.50 31.07
N ASP A 323 8.33 3.82 29.96
CA ASP A 323 8.95 4.12 28.69
C ASP A 323 8.16 5.27 28.04
N LYS A 324 8.85 6.40 27.84
CA LYS A 324 8.24 7.64 27.36
C LYS A 324 8.74 7.96 25.97
N ASP A 325 7.77 8.26 25.10
CA ASP A 325 8.01 8.52 23.69
C ASP A 325 7.63 9.94 23.30
N VAL A 326 8.30 10.43 22.27
CA VAL A 326 7.93 11.67 21.59
C VAL A 326 8.05 11.49 20.08
N VAL A 327 7.15 12.09 19.32
CA VAL A 327 7.27 12.14 17.86
C VAL A 327 8.38 13.09 17.44
N GLY A 328 9.25 12.61 16.56
CA GLY A 328 10.47 13.30 16.18
C GLY A 328 11.52 13.29 17.31
N PRO A 329 12.39 14.31 17.41
CA PRO A 329 12.38 15.54 16.62
C PRO A 329 12.74 15.29 15.16
N TYR A 330 12.01 15.94 14.26
CA TYR A 330 12.53 16.27 12.94
C TYR A 330 13.38 17.55 13.11
N PRO A 331 14.50 17.69 12.40
CA PRO A 331 15.29 18.93 12.46
C PRO A 331 14.39 20.16 12.21
N ALA A 332 14.61 21.25 12.94
CA ALA A 332 13.77 22.47 12.90
C ALA A 332 13.76 23.17 11.52
N SER A 333 14.69 22.79 10.65
CA SER A 333 14.58 22.92 9.21
C SER A 333 14.16 21.56 8.67
N ALA A 334 13.11 21.51 7.83
CA ALA A 334 12.75 20.32 7.04
C ALA A 334 14.03 19.53 6.71
N PRO A 335 14.11 18.23 7.07
CA PRO A 335 15.32 17.47 6.81
C PRO A 335 15.64 17.66 5.33
N THR A 336 16.83 18.17 5.03
CA THR A 336 17.39 17.97 3.70
C THR A 336 17.28 16.46 3.46
N PRO A 337 16.67 16.03 2.34
CA PRO A 337 16.57 14.63 1.97
C PRO A 337 17.92 13.96 2.19
N PRO A 338 17.95 12.69 2.64
CA PRO A 338 19.20 11.98 2.89
C PRO A 338 20.11 12.23 1.71
N THR A 339 21.31 12.80 1.95
CA THR A 339 22.20 13.22 0.87
C THR A 339 22.35 12.03 -0.09
N PRO A 340 21.67 12.06 -1.24
CA PRO A 340 21.96 11.16 -2.33
C PRO A 340 23.43 11.47 -2.65
N PRO A 341 24.26 10.52 -3.12
CA PRO A 341 25.66 10.83 -3.43
C PRO A 341 25.73 12.20 -4.13
N ALA A 342 26.35 13.18 -3.47
CA ALA A 342 25.94 14.59 -3.19
C ALA A 342 25.20 15.46 -4.23
N ASP A 343 24.66 14.90 -5.30
CA ASP A 343 24.22 15.63 -6.47
C ASP A 343 22.98 15.02 -7.15
N THR A 344 22.39 13.90 -6.72
CA THR A 344 21.32 13.22 -7.49
C THR A 344 19.91 13.31 -6.88
N VAL A 345 18.88 13.42 -7.72
CA VAL A 345 17.45 13.49 -7.38
C VAL A 345 16.79 12.17 -7.77
N ASP A 346 16.02 11.54 -6.88
CA ASP A 346 15.21 10.36 -7.21
C ASP A 346 13.97 10.77 -8.02
N ILE A 347 14.11 10.71 -9.35
CA ILE A 347 13.07 11.03 -10.34
C ILE A 347 11.81 10.18 -10.13
N LEU A 348 11.93 8.94 -9.67
CA LEU A 348 10.78 8.05 -9.49
C LEU A 348 9.77 8.65 -8.52
N SER A 349 10.25 9.24 -7.42
CA SER A 349 9.39 9.84 -6.39
C SER A 349 8.52 11.01 -6.90
N TYR A 350 8.92 11.65 -8.01
CA TYR A 350 8.17 12.70 -8.68
C TYR A 350 7.21 12.17 -9.74
N MET A 351 7.48 10.99 -10.28
CA MET A 351 6.69 10.37 -11.34
C MET A 351 5.57 9.46 -10.80
N ILE A 352 5.76 8.87 -9.63
CA ILE A 352 4.71 8.09 -8.99
C ILE A 352 3.87 8.98 -8.09
N GLY A 353 2.59 8.62 -7.97
CA GLY A 353 1.63 9.23 -7.05
C GLY A 353 0.71 8.16 -6.51
N THR A 354 -0.25 8.56 -5.66
CA THR A 354 -1.16 7.58 -5.03
C THR A 354 -2.30 7.21 -5.96
N HIS A 355 -2.72 5.94 -5.97
CA HIS A 355 -3.83 5.48 -6.83
C HIS A 355 -5.18 6.15 -6.55
N GLN A 356 -5.32 6.77 -5.38
CA GLN A 356 -6.54 7.46 -4.95
C GLN A 356 -6.64 8.91 -5.46
N GLN A 357 -5.60 9.43 -6.12
CA GLN A 357 -5.55 10.82 -6.55
C GLN A 357 -5.80 10.95 -8.04
N GLN A 358 -6.72 11.87 -8.38
CA GLN A 358 -6.90 12.37 -9.74
C GLN A 358 -6.62 13.86 -9.77
N HIS A 359 -6.02 14.33 -10.86
CA HIS A 359 -5.85 15.76 -11.10
C HIS A 359 -6.14 16.08 -12.55
N THR A 360 -6.60 17.31 -12.77
CA THR A 360 -6.93 17.79 -14.11
C THR A 360 -5.82 18.69 -14.61
N LEU A 361 -5.31 18.41 -15.80
CA LEU A 361 -4.45 19.33 -16.55
C LEU A 361 -5.30 20.14 -17.50
N GLN A 362 -5.17 21.47 -17.47
CA GLN A 362 -5.66 22.35 -18.53
C GLN A 362 -4.59 22.48 -19.61
N TYR A 363 -4.98 22.43 -20.88
CA TYR A 363 -4.06 22.60 -22.00
C TYR A 363 -4.44 23.75 -22.93
N THR A 364 -3.43 24.37 -23.55
CA THR A 364 -3.55 25.62 -24.32
C THR A 364 -3.29 25.47 -25.82
N TRP A 365 -2.88 24.28 -26.29
CA TRP A 365 -2.73 24.04 -27.73
C TRP A 365 -4.10 23.98 -28.44
N SER A 366 -4.10 23.93 -29.78
CA SER A 366 -5.30 24.07 -30.62
C SER A 366 -6.51 23.27 -30.10
N GLY A 367 -7.63 23.96 -29.91
CA GLY A 367 -8.87 23.43 -29.33
C GLY A 367 -9.03 23.74 -27.84
N GLY A 368 -7.93 23.84 -27.08
CA GLY A 368 -7.96 23.97 -25.63
C GLY A 368 -8.73 22.83 -24.95
N GLY A 369 -8.68 22.78 -23.63
CA GLY A 369 -9.48 21.83 -22.86
C GLY A 369 -8.79 21.34 -21.61
N THR A 370 -9.31 20.24 -21.10
CA THR A 370 -8.86 19.63 -19.85
C THR A 370 -8.68 18.13 -20.04
N GLN A 371 -7.72 17.55 -19.33
CA GLN A 371 -7.52 16.11 -19.26
C GLN A 371 -7.30 15.71 -17.80
N THR A 372 -8.17 14.85 -17.28
CA THR A 372 -7.96 14.22 -15.99
C THR A 372 -6.91 13.12 -16.12
N ILE A 373 -6.01 13.05 -15.16
CA ILE A 373 -4.98 12.02 -15.02
C ILE A 373 -5.18 11.31 -13.69
N GLN A 374 -4.98 9.99 -13.69
CA GLN A 374 -4.87 9.14 -12.51
C GLN A 374 -3.63 8.25 -12.64
N ILE A 375 -2.96 7.97 -11.53
CA ILE A 375 -1.84 7.03 -11.50
C ILE A 375 -2.34 5.70 -10.95
N MET A 376 -2.22 4.60 -11.69
CA MET A 376 -2.53 3.26 -11.18
C MET A 376 -1.24 2.48 -11.03
N GLN A 377 -0.83 2.16 -9.80
CA GLN A 377 0.43 1.49 -9.50
C GLN A 377 0.20 0.04 -9.05
N SER A 378 1.00 -0.89 -9.57
CA SER A 378 1.06 -2.29 -9.15
C SER A 378 2.52 -2.76 -9.12
N GLY A 379 3.04 -3.01 -7.91
CA GLY A 379 4.44 -3.36 -7.72
C GLY A 379 5.39 -2.32 -8.31
N ASN A 380 6.27 -2.76 -9.22
CA ASN A 380 7.24 -1.90 -9.90
C ASN A 380 6.73 -1.27 -11.20
N GLU A 381 5.44 -1.43 -11.52
CA GLU A 381 4.81 -0.88 -12.70
C GLU A 381 3.74 0.14 -12.31
N TRP A 382 3.54 1.17 -13.14
CA TRP A 382 2.42 2.07 -13.02
C TRP A 382 1.92 2.56 -14.38
N GLN A 383 0.68 3.07 -14.37
CA GLN A 383 0.02 3.64 -15.52
C GLN A 383 -0.41 5.07 -15.24
N TYR A 384 -0.11 6.00 -16.15
CA TYR A 384 -0.80 7.30 -16.19
C TYR A 384 -2.08 7.14 -17.01
N VAL A 385 -3.21 6.90 -16.36
CA VAL A 385 -4.52 6.78 -16.99
C VAL A 385 -5.08 8.18 -17.23
N LYS A 386 -5.53 8.43 -18.45
CA LYS A 386 -6.06 9.72 -18.93
C LYS A 386 -7.56 9.60 -19.16
N GLY A 387 -8.30 10.69 -18.93
CA GLY A 387 -9.74 10.76 -19.22
C GLY A 387 -10.07 10.28 -20.64
N GLY A 388 -11.05 9.38 -20.77
CA GLY A 388 -11.34 8.64 -22.00
C GLY A 388 -10.62 7.29 -22.13
N GLY A 389 -9.81 6.94 -21.13
CA GLY A 389 -9.22 5.63 -20.89
C GLY A 389 -7.96 5.28 -21.67
N GLN A 390 -7.30 6.27 -22.25
CA GLN A 390 -5.92 6.10 -22.70
C GLN A 390 -4.98 6.02 -21.49
N TYR A 391 -3.85 5.38 -21.64
CA TYR A 391 -2.83 5.27 -20.62
C TYR A 391 -1.40 5.25 -21.20
N GLU A 392 -0.45 5.66 -20.36
CA GLU A 392 0.98 5.42 -20.54
C GLU A 392 1.46 4.41 -19.50
N ARG A 393 2.10 3.30 -19.92
CA ARG A 393 2.64 2.29 -19.01
C ARG A 393 4.14 2.47 -18.82
N LEU A 394 4.54 2.51 -17.56
CA LEU A 394 5.92 2.66 -17.13
C LEU A 394 6.25 1.67 -16.04
N TYR A 395 7.51 1.28 -15.93
CA TYR A 395 8.00 0.47 -14.83
C TYR A 395 9.41 0.89 -14.44
N PHE A 396 9.90 0.42 -13.31
CA PHE A 396 11.21 0.83 -12.82
C PHE A 396 12.01 -0.35 -12.26
N ASP A 397 13.32 -0.16 -12.21
CA ASP A 397 14.22 -0.93 -11.36
C ASP A 397 15.02 0.01 -10.46
N ASN A 398 16.13 -0.48 -9.91
CA ASN A 398 16.98 0.31 -9.01
C ASN A 398 17.77 1.43 -9.72
N ALA A 399 17.82 1.44 -11.06
CA ALA A 399 18.66 2.36 -11.84
C ALA A 399 17.87 3.20 -12.84
N TRP A 400 16.80 2.65 -13.41
CA TRP A 400 16.12 3.21 -14.56
C TRP A 400 14.61 3.21 -14.41
N ILE A 401 14.00 4.22 -15.00
CA ILE A 401 12.58 4.28 -15.30
C ILE A 401 12.41 3.95 -16.78
N TYR A 402 11.57 2.97 -17.04
CA TYR A 402 11.29 2.44 -18.36
C TYR A 402 9.90 2.88 -18.82
N ARG A 403 9.77 3.20 -20.10
CA ARG A 403 8.48 3.36 -20.77
C ARG A 403 8.23 2.12 -21.62
N ALA A 404 7.03 1.56 -21.57
CA ALA A 404 6.66 0.37 -22.33
C ALA A 404 5.72 0.71 -23.48
N GLU A 405 4.58 1.33 -23.20
CA GLU A 405 3.56 1.65 -24.21
C GLU A 405 2.81 2.93 -23.85
N ASP A 406 2.34 3.64 -24.86
CA ASP A 406 1.55 4.84 -24.73
C ASP A 406 0.40 4.80 -25.74
N THR A 407 -0.82 4.71 -25.22
CA THR A 407 -2.04 4.65 -26.01
C THR A 407 -2.63 6.03 -26.29
N SER A 408 -2.03 7.09 -25.76
CA SER A 408 -2.53 8.46 -25.85
C SER A 408 -2.01 9.27 -27.05
N GLU A 409 -1.25 8.65 -27.98
CA GLU A 409 -0.79 9.30 -29.22
C GLU A 409 -1.94 9.90 -30.03
N SER A 410 -2.99 9.11 -30.31
CA SER A 410 -4.23 9.58 -30.93
C SER A 410 -5.39 8.63 -30.63
N PRO A 411 -6.64 8.95 -31.02
CA PRO A 411 -7.75 8.01 -30.95
C PRO A 411 -7.50 6.71 -31.73
N GLU A 412 -6.73 6.75 -32.83
CA GLU A 412 -6.49 5.65 -33.75
C GLU A 412 -5.12 4.96 -33.55
N ARG A 413 -4.14 5.64 -32.97
CA ARG A 413 -2.75 5.17 -32.87
C ARG A 413 -2.26 5.02 -31.44
N PHE A 414 -1.37 4.06 -31.23
CA PHE A 414 -0.56 3.93 -30.03
C PHE A 414 0.87 3.58 -30.42
N TYR A 415 1.81 3.75 -29.50
CA TYR A 415 3.18 3.32 -29.73
C TYR A 415 3.75 2.53 -28.56
N THR A 416 4.75 1.72 -28.87
CA THR A 416 5.55 1.00 -27.87
C THR A 416 7.00 1.42 -27.94
N HIS A 417 7.67 1.37 -26.81
CA HIS A 417 9.12 1.43 -26.73
C HIS A 417 9.68 0.04 -26.45
N SER A 418 10.77 -0.31 -27.11
CA SER A 418 11.47 -1.57 -26.86
C SER A 418 12.98 -1.41 -26.94
N THR A 419 13.70 -2.32 -26.30
CA THR A 419 15.16 -2.45 -26.44
C THR A 419 15.46 -3.86 -26.91
N ASN A 420 16.10 -4.00 -28.07
CA ASN A 420 16.46 -5.30 -28.66
C ASN A 420 15.26 -6.26 -28.78
N GLY A 421 14.10 -5.73 -29.20
CA GLY A 421 12.86 -6.50 -29.35
C GLY A 421 12.15 -6.87 -28.05
N THR A 422 12.66 -6.45 -26.89
CA THR A 422 11.98 -6.61 -25.59
C THR A 422 11.17 -5.35 -25.29
N LEU A 423 9.86 -5.51 -25.02
CA LEU A 423 8.96 -4.42 -24.66
C LEU A 423 9.45 -3.71 -23.39
N GLY A 424 9.45 -2.38 -23.43
CA GLY A 424 10.09 -1.55 -22.41
C GLY A 424 11.47 -1.06 -22.85
N ALA A 425 11.69 0.23 -22.75
CA ALA A 425 13.00 0.83 -22.95
C ALA A 425 13.29 1.86 -21.86
N ALA A 426 14.56 1.94 -21.45
CA ALA A 426 15.01 2.93 -20.50
C ALA A 426 14.70 4.32 -21.04
N TRP A 427 13.99 5.12 -20.26
CA TRP A 427 13.59 6.46 -20.63
C TRP A 427 14.43 7.49 -19.89
N VAL A 428 14.48 7.39 -18.57
CA VAL A 428 15.22 8.31 -17.70
C VAL A 428 15.89 7.54 -16.56
N LYS A 429 17.04 8.02 -16.08
CA LYS A 429 17.65 7.44 -14.88
C LYS A 429 16.78 7.72 -13.68
N ARG A 430 16.72 6.77 -12.74
CA ARG A 430 16.03 6.97 -11.48
C ARG A 430 16.70 8.07 -10.64
N PHE A 431 18.03 8.10 -10.61
CA PHE A 431 18.78 9.10 -9.85
C PHE A 431 19.53 10.02 -10.82
N MET A 432 19.22 11.32 -10.81
CA MET A 432 19.81 12.30 -11.74
C MET A 432 20.25 13.60 -11.07
N THR A 433 21.36 14.18 -11.52
CA THR A 433 21.79 15.51 -11.09
C THR A 433 21.14 16.62 -11.90
N VAL A 434 20.88 17.78 -11.28
CA VAL A 434 20.41 18.95 -12.03
C VAL A 434 21.49 19.38 -13.04
N GLY A 435 21.12 19.44 -14.31
CA GLY A 435 22.00 19.65 -15.46
C GLY A 435 22.53 18.35 -16.08
N GLU A 436 22.29 17.18 -15.47
CA GLU A 436 22.63 15.89 -16.07
C GLU A 436 21.73 15.62 -17.26
N THR A 437 22.34 15.35 -18.41
CA THR A 437 21.66 14.82 -19.59
C THR A 437 21.90 13.32 -19.69
N VAL A 438 20.83 12.56 -19.82
CA VAL A 438 20.84 11.12 -20.05
C VAL A 438 20.43 10.85 -21.49
N TYR A 439 21.21 9.98 -22.14
CA TYR A 439 20.92 9.50 -23.49
C TYR A 439 20.47 8.06 -23.43
N THR A 440 19.31 7.76 -23.99
CA THR A 440 18.82 6.39 -24.14
C THR A 440 18.42 6.13 -25.58
N SER A 441 18.77 4.95 -26.10
CA SER A 441 18.33 4.52 -27.42
C SER A 441 17.24 3.47 -27.28
N LYS A 442 16.18 3.62 -28.07
CA LYS A 442 14.99 2.78 -28.02
C LYS A 442 14.43 2.58 -29.42
N ASP A 443 13.85 1.42 -29.66
CA ASP A 443 13.02 1.20 -30.84
C ASP A 443 11.59 1.66 -30.53
N VAL A 444 11.13 2.67 -31.26
CA VAL A 444 9.75 3.14 -31.22
C VAL A 444 8.99 2.51 -32.37
N GLN A 445 7.86 1.88 -32.08
CA GLN A 445 6.98 1.33 -33.09
C GLN A 445 5.57 1.83 -32.87
N HIS A 446 5.00 2.46 -33.90
CA HIS A 446 3.61 2.90 -33.88
C HIS A 446 2.70 1.80 -34.43
N TYR A 447 1.46 1.78 -33.99
CA TYR A 447 0.45 0.80 -34.37
C TYR A 447 -0.91 1.48 -34.51
N LEU A 448 -1.74 1.01 -35.45
CA LEU A 448 -3.17 1.30 -35.41
C LEU A 448 -3.81 0.49 -34.28
N LYS A 449 -4.59 1.11 -33.40
CA LYS A 449 -5.34 0.40 -32.35
C LYS A 449 -6.29 -0.65 -32.92
N ALA A 450 -6.86 -0.37 -34.09
CA ALA A 450 -7.64 -1.32 -34.86
C ALA A 450 -6.72 -2.40 -35.45
N GLY A 451 -6.72 -3.58 -34.83
CA GLY A 451 -6.01 -4.77 -35.33
C GLY A 451 -4.49 -4.73 -35.18
N CYS A 452 -3.93 -3.67 -34.58
CA CYS A 452 -2.51 -3.56 -34.23
C CYS A 452 -1.57 -3.77 -35.39
N VAL A 453 -1.97 -3.13 -36.48
CA VAL A 453 -1.19 -3.07 -37.71
C VAL A 453 -0.01 -2.13 -37.45
N PRO A 454 1.24 -2.63 -37.50
CA PRO A 454 2.41 -1.78 -37.33
C PRO A 454 2.42 -0.70 -38.41
N GLN A 455 2.70 0.51 -37.98
CA GLN A 455 2.85 1.69 -38.82
C GLN A 455 4.35 2.02 -38.95
N ASP A 456 4.66 3.30 -39.12
CA ASP A 456 6.01 3.81 -39.02
C ASP A 456 6.65 3.52 -37.65
N GLY A 457 7.97 3.41 -37.65
CA GLY A 457 8.76 3.08 -36.48
C GLY A 457 10.24 3.20 -36.80
N GLY A 458 11.08 3.12 -35.77
CA GLY A 458 12.51 3.20 -35.92
C GLY A 458 13.24 3.44 -34.61
N LEU A 459 14.57 3.44 -34.74
CA LEU A 459 15.47 3.73 -33.64
C LEU A 459 15.43 5.24 -33.33
N VAL A 460 15.09 5.57 -32.09
CA VAL A 460 15.10 6.92 -31.55
C VAL A 460 16.13 6.99 -30.42
N THR A 461 16.83 8.11 -30.34
CA THR A 461 17.66 8.43 -29.17
C THR A 461 17.02 9.58 -28.42
N ASP A 462 16.59 9.33 -27.19
CA ASP A 462 16.17 10.37 -26.27
C ASP A 462 17.40 11.03 -25.65
N ALA A 463 17.28 12.34 -25.42
CA ALA A 463 18.20 13.10 -24.59
C ALA A 463 17.37 13.90 -23.59
N LEU A 464 17.31 13.42 -22.35
CA LEU A 464 16.55 14.05 -21.26
C LEU A 464 17.50 14.69 -20.27
N THR A 465 17.23 15.94 -19.93
CA THR A 465 17.99 16.71 -18.95
C THR A 465 17.10 17.04 -17.75
N LEU A 466 17.56 16.78 -16.53
CA LEU A 466 16.93 17.34 -15.35
C LEU A 466 17.35 18.81 -15.24
N THR A 467 16.47 19.74 -15.61
CA THR A 467 16.85 21.17 -15.70
C THR A 467 16.59 21.94 -14.42
N ALA A 468 15.64 21.49 -13.60
CA ALA A 468 15.33 22.16 -12.34
C ALA A 468 14.67 21.23 -11.32
N VAL A 469 14.86 21.59 -10.05
CA VAL A 469 14.06 21.17 -8.90
C VAL A 469 13.55 22.44 -8.24
N TYR A 470 12.24 22.59 -8.16
CA TYR A 470 11.55 23.70 -7.53
C TYR A 470 11.01 23.24 -6.18
N PRO A 471 11.44 23.85 -5.05
CA PRO A 471 10.84 23.58 -3.74
C PRO A 471 9.33 23.86 -3.74
N THR A 472 8.91 24.87 -4.52
CA THR A 472 7.52 25.19 -4.80
C THR A 472 7.40 25.71 -6.23
N TYR A 473 6.34 25.33 -6.94
CA TYR A 473 6.04 25.87 -8.26
C TYR A 473 4.57 26.31 -8.34
N THR A 474 4.33 27.54 -8.78
CA THR A 474 2.97 28.06 -8.98
C THR A 474 2.62 28.03 -10.45
N PHE A 475 1.59 27.26 -10.78
CA PHE A 475 1.08 27.10 -12.13
C PHE A 475 0.15 28.25 -12.52
N GLU A 476 -0.15 28.41 -13.81
CA GLU A 476 -1.01 29.50 -14.29
C GLU A 476 -2.44 29.45 -13.75
N SER A 477 -2.90 28.27 -13.30
CA SER A 477 -4.15 28.10 -12.58
C SER A 477 -4.19 28.80 -11.21
N GLY A 478 -3.03 29.22 -10.69
CA GLY A 478 -2.86 29.68 -9.31
C GLY A 478 -2.63 28.56 -8.30
N ILE A 479 -2.65 27.29 -8.73
CA ILE A 479 -2.28 26.15 -7.87
C ILE A 479 -0.77 26.16 -7.64
N THR A 480 -0.37 26.08 -6.38
CA THR A 480 1.03 25.92 -5.98
C THR A 480 1.25 24.50 -5.48
N LEU A 481 2.21 23.79 -6.06
CA LEU A 481 2.62 22.46 -5.58
C LEU A 481 4.04 22.51 -4.99
N PRO A 482 4.30 21.79 -3.89
CA PRO A 482 5.65 21.57 -3.40
C PRO A 482 6.39 20.56 -4.31
N ASP A 483 7.72 20.58 -4.24
CA ASP A 483 8.60 19.57 -4.82
C ASP A 483 8.25 19.23 -6.28
N VAL A 484 8.56 20.16 -7.19
CA VAL A 484 8.33 20.00 -8.63
C VAL A 484 9.66 19.91 -9.38
N ILE A 485 9.87 18.87 -10.17
CA ILE A 485 11.02 18.79 -11.10
C ILE A 485 10.62 19.20 -12.51
N ARG A 486 11.60 19.65 -13.28
CA ARG A 486 11.49 19.84 -14.73
C ARG A 486 12.47 18.94 -15.46
N LEU A 487 11.95 18.05 -16.30
CA LEU A 487 12.73 17.32 -17.29
C LEU A 487 12.56 17.99 -18.65
N GLU A 488 13.66 18.23 -19.37
CA GLU A 488 13.60 18.73 -20.74
C GLU A 488 14.15 17.70 -21.71
N TRP A 489 13.37 17.40 -22.74
CA TRP A 489 13.80 16.61 -23.87
C TRP A 489 14.40 17.54 -24.93
N GLN A 490 15.56 17.16 -25.47
CA GLN A 490 16.35 18.01 -26.37
C GLN A 490 15.60 18.48 -27.63
N ALA A 491 14.52 17.78 -28.04
CA ALA A 491 13.66 18.20 -29.14
C ALA A 491 12.60 19.26 -28.76
N GLY A 492 12.70 19.85 -27.57
CA GLY A 492 11.97 21.06 -27.16
C GLY A 492 10.71 20.80 -26.34
N GLU A 493 10.63 19.64 -25.67
CA GLU A 493 9.55 19.33 -24.75
C GLU A 493 10.00 19.48 -23.30
N GLY A 494 9.17 20.08 -22.46
CA GLY A 494 9.37 20.23 -21.02
C GLY A 494 8.29 19.47 -20.25
N TYR A 495 8.69 18.68 -19.27
CA TYR A 495 7.80 17.90 -18.42
C TYR A 495 7.95 18.39 -16.98
N LEU A 496 6.84 18.76 -16.35
CA LEU A 496 6.80 19.09 -14.93
C LEU A 496 6.16 17.94 -14.15
N PHE A 497 6.91 17.40 -13.19
CA PHE A 497 6.45 16.34 -12.31
C PHE A 497 6.49 16.82 -10.86
N ALA A 498 5.43 16.58 -10.09
CA ALA A 498 5.37 16.94 -8.68
C ALA A 498 5.35 15.68 -7.81
N LYS A 499 6.11 15.72 -6.70
CA LYS A 499 6.25 14.59 -5.78
C LYS A 499 4.88 14.14 -5.24
N GLY A 500 4.54 12.87 -5.47
CA GLY A 500 3.25 12.29 -5.08
C GLY A 500 2.08 12.55 -6.04
N TYR A 501 2.26 13.36 -7.09
CA TYR A 501 1.22 13.68 -8.08
C TYR A 501 1.54 13.14 -9.48
N GLY A 502 2.80 12.90 -9.81
CA GLY A 502 3.21 12.55 -11.18
C GLY A 502 3.18 13.77 -12.11
N LEU A 503 2.76 13.57 -13.36
CA LEU A 503 2.79 14.59 -14.41
C LEU A 503 1.78 15.72 -14.11
N VAL A 504 2.28 16.92 -13.81
CA VAL A 504 1.48 18.10 -13.46
C VAL A 504 1.59 19.25 -14.47
N GLY A 505 2.45 19.10 -15.47
CA GLY A 505 2.54 20.03 -16.60
C GLY A 505 3.39 19.48 -17.75
N PHE A 506 3.11 19.97 -18.95
CA PHE A 506 3.84 19.64 -20.16
C PHE A 506 3.96 20.87 -21.05
N GLU A 507 5.07 21.07 -21.71
CA GLU A 507 5.33 22.21 -22.58
C GLU A 507 6.00 21.75 -23.87
N PHE A 508 5.59 22.32 -24.99
CA PHE A 508 6.26 22.14 -26.28
C PHE A 508 6.04 23.38 -27.14
N SER A 509 6.60 23.41 -28.35
CA SER A 509 6.51 24.58 -29.24
C SER A 509 5.07 24.98 -29.63
N GLY A 510 4.12 24.04 -29.58
CA GLY A 510 2.72 24.27 -29.94
C GLY A 510 1.79 24.64 -28.78
N GLY A 511 2.29 24.68 -27.54
CA GLY A 511 1.50 25.04 -26.37
C GLY A 511 1.98 24.35 -25.08
N LYS A 512 1.14 24.41 -24.06
CA LYS A 512 1.43 23.78 -22.76
C LYS A 512 0.18 23.22 -22.09
N SER A 513 0.40 22.38 -21.10
CA SER A 513 -0.57 22.00 -20.09
C SER A 513 -0.03 22.26 -18.70
N TYR A 514 -0.93 22.52 -17.77
CA TYR A 514 -0.63 22.71 -16.37
C TYR A 514 -1.81 22.24 -15.52
N ILE A 515 -1.51 21.82 -14.29
CA ILE A 515 -2.53 21.43 -13.34
C ILE A 515 -3.52 22.57 -13.08
N SER A 516 -4.80 22.30 -13.23
CA SER A 516 -5.90 23.26 -13.05
C SER A 516 -6.90 22.84 -11.97
N GLU A 517 -6.86 21.58 -11.55
CA GLU A 517 -7.73 21.06 -10.49
C GLU A 517 -7.04 19.91 -9.76
N LEU A 518 -7.23 19.85 -8.44
CA LEU A 518 -6.88 18.73 -7.59
C LEU A 518 -8.16 18.03 -7.13
N ALA A 519 -8.33 16.75 -7.46
CA ALA A 519 -9.43 15.93 -6.97
C ALA A 519 -8.83 14.79 -6.12
N LEU A 520 -8.60 15.10 -4.85
CA LEU A 520 -7.87 14.21 -3.95
C LEU A 520 -8.70 13.01 -3.47
N GLN A 521 -10.04 13.07 -3.53
CA GLN A 521 -10.96 11.97 -3.14
C GLN A 521 -12.33 12.09 -3.85
N GLY A 522 -13.04 10.97 -4.02
CA GLY A 522 -14.46 10.93 -4.41
C GLY A 522 -14.75 10.82 -5.91
N ARG A 523 -13.76 10.46 -6.75
CA ARG A 523 -13.97 10.10 -8.16
C ARG A 523 -13.72 8.61 -8.33
N ASP A 524 -14.56 7.96 -9.15
CA ASP A 524 -14.31 6.59 -9.58
C ASP A 524 -13.02 6.50 -10.38
N ASP A 525 -12.36 5.35 -10.29
CA ASP A 525 -11.16 5.07 -11.07
C ASP A 525 -11.42 5.29 -12.56
N LEU A 526 -10.49 5.99 -13.22
CA LEU A 526 -10.55 6.22 -14.65
C LEU A 526 -10.51 4.87 -15.37
N PRO A 527 -11.43 4.62 -16.31
CA PRO A 527 -11.44 3.35 -17.03
C PRO A 527 -10.17 3.21 -17.85
N ILE A 528 -9.63 2.00 -18.01
CA ILE A 528 -8.53 1.72 -18.93
C ILE A 528 -9.12 1.08 -20.20
N VAL A 529 -8.91 1.72 -21.34
CA VAL A 529 -9.33 1.24 -22.67
C VAL A 529 -8.11 0.71 -23.41
N MET A 530 -7.97 -0.61 -23.43
CA MET A 530 -6.83 -1.27 -24.08
C MET A 530 -7.12 -1.55 -25.56
N PRO A 531 -6.14 -1.32 -26.46
CA PRO A 531 -6.18 -1.86 -27.81
C PRO A 531 -6.29 -3.40 -27.76
N GLY A 532 -7.24 -3.98 -28.49
CA GLY A 532 -7.61 -5.40 -28.38
C GLY A 532 -6.52 -6.42 -28.78
N CYS A 533 -5.34 -5.98 -29.17
CA CYS A 533 -4.19 -6.83 -29.48
C CYS A 533 -3.13 -6.87 -28.37
N ILE A 534 -3.25 -6.01 -27.34
CA ILE A 534 -2.33 -6.03 -26.22
C ILE A 534 -2.81 -7.19 -25.34
N ASP A 535 -2.08 -8.30 -25.37
CA ASP A 535 -2.42 -9.51 -24.61
C ASP A 535 -2.25 -9.27 -23.11
N LEU A 536 -3.35 -9.53 -22.38
CA LEU A 536 -3.46 -9.43 -20.92
C LEU A 536 -3.12 -10.72 -20.19
N SER A 537 -2.78 -11.81 -20.89
CA SER A 537 -2.48 -13.09 -20.25
C SER A 537 -1.27 -12.94 -19.30
N GLY A 538 -1.59 -12.70 -18.02
CA GLY A 538 -0.63 -12.51 -16.93
C GLY A 538 -0.28 -11.07 -16.55
N ARG A 539 -1.05 -10.04 -16.97
CA ARG A 539 -0.55 -8.65 -16.87
C ARG A 539 -1.24 -7.66 -15.92
N PHE A 540 -2.40 -7.90 -15.31
CA PHE A 540 -2.87 -7.07 -14.19
C PHE A 540 -3.79 -7.83 -13.22
N TYR A 541 -3.47 -7.73 -11.93
CA TYR A 541 -4.33 -8.01 -10.79
C TYR A 541 -4.73 -6.64 -10.21
N VAL A 542 -6.05 -6.42 -10.04
CA VAL A 542 -6.64 -5.34 -9.23
C VAL A 542 -7.23 -5.98 -7.98
#